data_AF-A0A8B9NCP3-F1
#
_entry.id   AF-A0A8B9NCP3-F1
#
_cell.length_a   1.000
_cell.length_b   1.000
_cell.length_c   1.000
_cell.angle_alpha   90.00
_cell.angle_beta   90.00
_cell.angle_gamma   90.00
#
_symmetry.space_group_name_H-M   'P 1'
#
loop_
_entity.id
_entity.type
_entity.pdbx_description
1 polymer ?
#
loop_
_entity_poly.entity_id
_entity_poly.type
_entity_poly.pdbx_seq_one_letter_code
_entity_poly.pdbx_strand_id
1 'polypeptide(L)'
;MPKRGLEVSACEIFRFYKLIPTKSLIEPISMIVPRRSESYQEDIYPLTTGAQPALTAREWLNGFNKGQHTGIQACLAAGWEQGGSGEEKGVYAV
;
A
#
# COMPACT_ATOMS: atom_id res chain seq x y z
N MET A 1 -2.60 -6.64 -6.36
CA MET A 1 -2.89 -6.54 -4.92
C MET A 1 -2.54 -5.13 -4.44
N PRO A 2 -3.38 -4.41 -3.67
CA PRO A 2 -2.98 -3.17 -3.02
C PRO A 2 -1.79 -3.38 -2.07
N LYS A 3 -0.93 -2.38 -1.91
CA LYS A 3 0.29 -2.49 -1.07
C LYS A 3 0.01 -2.86 0.39
N ARG A 4 -1.15 -2.49 0.93
CA ARG A 4 -1.62 -2.86 2.28
C ARG A 4 -1.85 -4.37 2.48
N GLY A 5 -2.05 -5.11 1.40
CA GLY A 5 -2.31 -6.54 1.45
C GLY A 5 -1.07 -7.42 1.31
N LEU A 6 0.12 -6.81 1.36
CA LEU A 6 1.39 -7.50 1.27
C LEU A 6 1.89 -7.91 2.65
N GLU A 7 2.58 -9.04 2.71
CA GLU A 7 3.27 -9.50 3.90
C GLU A 7 4.59 -8.71 4.02
N VAL A 8 4.64 -7.79 4.98
CA VAL A 8 5.77 -6.85 5.14
C VAL A 8 6.98 -7.52 5.79
N SER A 9 6.75 -8.40 6.77
CA SER A 9 7.78 -9.09 7.57
C SER A 9 8.68 -10.01 6.76
N ALA A 10 8.19 -10.57 5.66
CA ALA A 10 8.84 -11.44 4.69
C ALA A 10 9.32 -10.66 3.46
N CYS A 11 9.26 -9.32 3.48
CA CYS A 11 9.70 -8.47 2.38
C CYS A 11 8.95 -8.75 1.05
N GLU A 12 7.66 -9.06 1.12
CA GLU A 12 6.81 -9.20 -0.07
C GLU A 12 6.54 -7.82 -0.68
N ILE A 13 6.98 -7.61 -1.92
CA ILE A 13 6.80 -6.33 -2.62
C ILE A 13 5.63 -6.35 -3.60
N PHE A 14 5.18 -7.55 -4.00
CA PHE A 14 4.07 -7.73 -4.92
C PHE A 14 3.49 -9.15 -4.87
N ARG A 15 2.23 -9.30 -5.26
CA ARG A 15 1.57 -10.60 -5.44
C ARG A 15 0.84 -10.66 -6.76
N PHE A 16 1.25 -11.56 -7.63
CA PHE A 16 0.51 -11.92 -8.85
C PHE A 16 -0.56 -12.95 -8.51
N TYR A 17 -1.63 -12.95 -9.31
CA TYR A 17 -2.68 -13.96 -9.24
C TYR A 17 -2.72 -14.66 -10.58
N LYS A 18 -2.17 -15.87 -10.63
CA LYS A 18 -2.13 -16.69 -11.83
C LYS A 18 -3.41 -17.50 -11.90
N LEU A 19 -4.19 -17.26 -12.95
CA LEU A 19 -5.34 -18.13 -13.25
C LEU A 19 -4.83 -19.47 -13.78
N ILE A 20 -5.36 -20.57 -13.24
CA ILE A 20 -5.17 -21.93 -13.74
C ILE A 20 -6.51 -22.41 -14.30
N PRO A 21 -6.79 -22.17 -15.61
CA PRO A 21 -8.11 -22.41 -16.19
C PRO A 21 -8.55 -23.88 -16.09
N THR A 22 -7.60 -24.80 -16.25
CA THR A 22 -7.86 -26.25 -16.22
C THR A 22 -8.32 -26.76 -14.85
N LYS A 23 -8.00 -26.03 -13.78
CA LYS A 23 -8.35 -26.39 -12.40
C LYS A 23 -9.41 -25.45 -11.81
N SER A 24 -9.88 -24.46 -12.58
CA SER A 24 -10.74 -23.37 -12.08
C SER A 24 -10.21 -22.74 -10.78
N LEU A 25 -8.88 -22.59 -10.70
CA LEU A 25 -8.17 -22.15 -9.49
C LEU A 25 -7.38 -20.88 -9.79
N ILE A 26 -7.23 -20.00 -8.80
CA ILE A 26 -6.29 -18.88 -8.84
C ILE A 26 -5.16 -19.18 -7.86
N GLU A 27 -3.93 -19.20 -8.37
CA GLU A 27 -2.71 -19.40 -7.59
C GLU A 27 -2.04 -18.04 -7.29
N PRO A 28 -1.90 -17.65 -6.02
CA PRO A 28 -1.13 -16.45 -5.66
C PRO A 28 0.37 -16.71 -5.79
N ILE A 29 1.10 -15.77 -6.41
CA ILE A 29 2.56 -15.84 -6.57
C ILE A 29 3.18 -14.58 -5.95
N SER A 30 3.88 -14.76 -4.83
CA SER A 30 4.54 -13.70 -4.08
C SER A 30 5.92 -13.36 -4.65
N MET A 31 6.17 -12.06 -4.84
CA MET A 31 7.46 -11.51 -5.20
C MET A 31 8.13 -10.98 -3.93
N ILE A 32 9.21 -11.62 -3.52
CA ILE A 32 9.90 -11.36 -2.26
C ILE A 32 11.32 -10.86 -2.52
N VAL A 33 11.72 -9.79 -1.84
CA VAL A 33 13.11 -9.35 -1.83
C VAL A 33 13.90 -10.19 -0.82
N PRO A 34 15.00 -10.85 -1.21
CA PRO A 34 15.76 -11.71 -0.29
C PRO A 34 16.52 -10.86 0.74
N ARG A 35 15.99 -10.75 1.96
CA ARG A 35 16.61 -10.03 3.10
C ARG A 35 16.53 -10.85 4.38
N ARG A 36 17.33 -10.47 5.38
CA ARG A 36 17.19 -10.97 6.77
C ARG A 36 15.95 -10.29 7.36
N SER A 37 14.87 -11.04 7.50
CA SER A 37 13.52 -10.50 7.51
C SER A 37 12.86 -10.64 8.89
N GLU A 38 13.02 -9.62 9.74
CA GLU A 38 12.32 -9.52 11.04
C GLU A 38 11.76 -8.12 11.31
N SER A 39 12.01 -7.15 10.41
CA SER A 39 11.63 -5.75 10.60
C SER A 39 11.20 -5.08 9.30
N TYR A 40 10.46 -3.98 9.43
CA TYR A 40 10.09 -3.10 8.33
C TYR A 40 11.34 -2.56 7.61
N GLN A 41 11.26 -2.46 6.28
CA GLN A 41 12.36 -2.06 5.40
C GLN A 41 11.93 -0.84 4.57
N GLU A 42 12.25 0.38 5.02
CA GLU A 42 11.72 1.61 4.41
C GLU A 42 12.12 1.77 2.93
N ASP A 43 13.28 1.25 2.54
CA ASP A 43 13.85 1.43 1.20
C ASP A 43 13.13 0.64 0.11
N ILE A 44 12.42 -0.44 0.46
CA ILE A 44 11.65 -1.25 -0.51
C ILE A 44 10.15 -0.90 -0.51
N TYR A 45 9.70 -0.05 0.41
CA TYR A 45 8.32 0.40 0.54
C TYR A 45 8.23 1.93 0.40
N PRO A 46 8.40 2.47 -0.83
CA PRO A 46 8.26 3.90 -1.06
C PRO A 46 6.85 4.39 -0.73
N LEU A 47 6.68 5.71 -0.64
CA LEU A 47 5.37 6.33 -0.51
C LEU A 47 4.45 5.83 -1.63
N THR A 48 3.30 5.27 -1.25
CA THR A 48 2.33 4.70 -2.18
C THR A 48 1.01 5.44 -2.08
N THR A 49 0.22 5.36 -3.14
CA THR A 49 -1.09 5.99 -3.22
C THR A 49 -1.98 5.51 -2.06
N GLY A 50 -2.51 6.48 -1.31
CA GLY A 50 -3.45 6.23 -0.23
C GLY A 50 -4.82 5.80 -0.74
N ALA A 51 -5.69 5.40 0.19
CA ALA A 51 -7.08 5.03 -0.14
C ALA A 51 -7.96 6.23 -0.51
N GLN A 52 -7.54 7.44 -0.14
CA GLN A 52 -8.31 8.65 -0.35
C GLN A 52 -8.03 9.24 -1.74
N PRO A 53 -9.07 9.58 -2.52
CA PRO A 53 -8.89 10.23 -3.80
C PRO A 53 -8.38 11.67 -3.60
N ALA A 54 -7.49 12.12 -4.49
CA ALA A 54 -6.94 13.48 -4.44
C ALA A 54 -7.97 14.56 -4.84
N LEU A 55 -8.98 14.17 -5.59
CA LEU A 55 -10.02 15.03 -6.13
C LEU A 55 -11.35 14.31 -6.10
N THR A 56 -12.41 15.09 -5.90
CA THR A 56 -13.76 14.66 -6.22
C THR A 56 -13.97 14.64 -7.74
N ALA A 57 -14.93 13.85 -8.21
CA ALA A 57 -15.27 13.79 -9.63
C ALA A 57 -15.64 15.18 -10.21
N ARG A 58 -16.34 16.01 -9.43
CA ARG A 58 -16.76 17.35 -9.85
C ARG A 58 -15.57 18.29 -10.05
N GLU A 59 -14.58 18.26 -9.14
CA GLU A 59 -13.37 19.08 -9.30
C GLU A 59 -12.58 18.65 -10.54
N TRP A 60 -12.42 17.34 -10.77
CA TRP A 60 -11.73 16.86 -11.96
C TRP A 60 -12.44 17.29 -13.26
N LEU A 61 -13.78 17.16 -13.32
CA LEU A 61 -14.58 17.61 -14.47
C LEU A 61 -14.50 19.13 -14.70
N ASN A 62 -14.29 19.92 -13.65
CA ASN A 62 -14.08 21.37 -13.74
C ASN A 62 -12.64 21.74 -14.15
N GLY A 63 -11.79 20.76 -14.49
CA GLY A 63 -10.42 20.99 -14.98
C GLY A 63 -9.36 21.08 -13.89
N PHE A 64 -9.67 20.77 -12.62
CA PHE A 64 -8.66 20.71 -11.57
C PHE A 64 -7.79 19.45 -11.71
N ASN A 65 -6.48 19.61 -11.45
CA ASN A 65 -5.52 18.52 -11.42
C ASN A 65 -4.69 18.59 -10.13
N LYS A 66 -4.72 17.52 -9.32
CA LYS A 66 -3.95 17.39 -8.07
C LYS A 66 -3.19 16.07 -8.09
N GLY A 67 -1.98 16.08 -7.52
CA GLY A 67 -1.20 14.88 -7.30
C GLY A 67 -1.91 13.92 -6.33
N GLN A 68 -1.63 12.63 -6.47
CA GLN A 68 -2.20 11.60 -5.60
C GLN A 68 -1.79 11.83 -4.15
N HIS A 69 -2.70 11.55 -3.20
CA HIS A 69 -2.31 11.45 -1.79
C HIS A 69 -1.37 10.26 -1.64
N THR A 70 -0.16 10.51 -1.17
CA THR A 70 0.84 9.48 -0.92
C THR A 70 1.08 9.31 0.58
N GLY A 71 1.36 8.08 1.02
CA GLY A 71 1.65 7.74 2.41
C GLY A 71 2.46 6.46 2.52
N ILE A 72 3.10 6.24 3.67
CA ILE A 72 3.79 4.98 3.97
C ILE A 72 2.75 3.94 4.38
N GLN A 73 1.99 3.47 3.39
CA GLN A 73 0.85 2.58 3.62
C GLN A 73 1.27 1.21 4.20
N ALA A 74 2.54 0.82 4.04
CA ALA A 74 3.10 -0.43 4.57
C ALA A 74 3.48 -0.34 6.07
N CYS A 75 3.95 0.82 6.56
CA CYS A 75 4.25 1.03 7.99
C CYS A 75 2.99 0.98 8.87
N LEU A 76 1.90 1.58 8.40
CA LEU A 76 0.64 1.65 9.15
C LEU A 76 0.04 0.25 9.38
N ALA A 77 0.22 -0.67 8.43
CA ALA A 77 -0.19 -2.07 8.60
C ALA A 77 0.67 -2.85 9.61
N ALA A 78 1.90 -2.39 9.87
CA ALA A 78 2.82 -3.00 10.83
C ALA A 78 2.73 -2.38 12.24
N GLY A 79 1.84 -1.41 12.49
CA GLY A 79 1.66 -0.77 13.80
C GLY A 79 2.74 0.26 14.18
N TRP A 80 3.44 0.83 13.21
CA TRP A 80 4.45 1.86 13.46
C TRP A 80 3.84 3.26 13.34
N GLU A 81 3.70 3.97 14.46
CA GLU A 81 3.37 5.40 14.51
C GLU A 81 4.66 6.23 14.42
N GLN A 82 4.80 7.05 13.38
CA GLN A 82 5.84 8.08 13.38
C GLN A 82 5.42 9.20 14.34
N GLY A 83 6.11 9.29 15.47
CA GLY A 83 6.07 10.47 16.32
C GLY A 83 6.57 11.69 15.55
N GLY A 84 5.71 12.68 15.35
CA GLY A 84 6.04 13.95 14.70
C GLY A 84 4.89 14.94 14.88
N SER A 85 5.20 16.05 15.53
CA SER A 85 4.29 17.06 16.08
C SER A 85 3.28 17.65 15.08
N GLY A 86 2.00 17.63 15.48
CA GLY A 86 1.03 18.68 15.18
C GLY A 86 0.34 18.62 13.81
N GLU A 87 -0.72 17.81 13.70
CA GLU A 87 -2.08 18.24 13.34
C GLU A 87 -2.98 16.99 13.39
N GLU A 88 -3.95 16.97 14.31
CA GLU A 88 -4.97 15.91 14.38
C GLU A 88 -5.65 15.75 13.02
N LYS A 89 -5.41 14.62 12.34
CA LYS A 89 -6.17 14.23 11.15
C LYS A 89 -6.57 12.77 11.30
N GLY A 90 -7.80 12.59 11.79
CA GLY A 90 -8.67 11.43 11.59
C GLY A 90 -7.97 10.08 11.51
N VAL A 91 -8.06 9.33 12.61
CA VAL A 91 -7.89 7.89 12.61
C VAL A 91 -8.91 7.29 11.64
N TYR A 92 -8.50 7.04 10.40
CA TYR A 92 -9.22 6.15 9.50
C TYR A 92 -8.59 4.77 9.66
N ALA A 93 -9.03 4.06 10.70
CA ALA A 93 -8.94 2.61 10.69
C ALA A 93 -9.77 2.09 9.51
N VAL A 94 -9.14 1.33 8.63
CA VAL A 94 -9.80 0.43 7.68
C VAL A 94 -9.29 -0.97 7.95
#